data_AF-A0A5Q0EF78-F1
#
_entry.id   AF-A0A5Q0EF78-F1
#
_cell.length_a   1.000
_cell.length_b   1.000
_cell.length_c   1.000
_cell.angle_alpha   90.00
_cell.angle_beta   90.00
_cell.angle_gamma   90.00
#
_symmetry.space_group_name_H-M   'P 1'
#
loop_
_entity.id
_entity.type
_entity.pdbx_description
1 polymer ?
#
loop_
_entity_poly.entity_id
_entity_poly.type
_entity_poly.pdbx_seq_one_letter_code
_entity_poly.pdbx_strand_id
1 'polypeptide(L)'
;MLLVLVAGACALIGVYRLLLGPSHSDRLVGMDLLFAIAIVFCLLAAWVSGRSLYLDVAIGLALAGFVATLSWARLIQRAAKTTHDPETP
;
A
#
# COMPACT_ATOMS: atom_id res chain seq x y z
N MET A 1 -21.64 10.23 2.49
CA MET A 1 -20.85 11.49 2.55
C MET A 1 -19.80 11.48 3.65
N LEU A 2 -20.15 11.16 4.91
CA LEU A 2 -19.18 11.04 6.02
C LEU A 2 -18.00 10.10 5.70
N LEU A 3 -18.27 8.89 5.19
CA LEU A 3 -17.23 7.90 4.83
C LEU A 3 -16.24 8.41 3.77
N VAL A 4 -16.72 9.21 2.81
CA VAL A 4 -15.89 9.78 1.73
C VAL A 4 -14.93 10.83 2.30
N LEU A 5 -15.42 11.67 3.23
CA LEU A 5 -14.59 12.67 3.90
C LEU A 5 -13.52 12.03 4.79
N VAL A 6 -13.88 11.00 5.56
CA VAL A 6 -12.93 10.26 6.39
C VAL A 6 -11.88 9.55 5.53
N ALA A 7 -12.29 8.88 4.45
CA ALA A 7 -11.35 8.23 3.53
C ALA A 7 -10.40 9.25 2.87
N GLY A 8 -10.90 10.42 2.48
CA GLY A 8 -10.09 11.51 1.93
C GLY A 8 -9.08 12.07 2.93
N ALA A 9 -9.48 12.26 4.20
CA ALA A 9 -8.57 12.69 5.26
C ALA A 9 -7.47 11.65 5.52
N CYS A 10 -7.83 10.37 5.57
CA CYS A 10 -6.85 9.28 5.67
C CYS A 10 -5.90 9.26 4.47
N ALA A 11 -6.38 9.56 3.25
CA ALA A 11 -5.54 9.60 2.05
C ALA A 11 -4.46 10.68 2.16
N LEU A 12 -4.83 11.88 2.60
CA LEU A 12 -3.90 12.98 2.84
C LEU A 12 -2.80 12.60 3.85
N ILE A 13 -3.17 11.93 4.94
CA ILE A 13 -2.21 11.44 5.94
C ILE A 13 -1.31 10.34 5.34
N GLY A 14 -1.87 9.43 4.53
CA GLY A 14 -1.11 8.38 3.85
C GLY A 14 -0.08 8.94 2.86
N VAL A 15 -0.46 9.93 2.06
CA VAL A 15 0.46 10.63 1.14
C VAL A 15 1.56 11.35 1.90
N TYR A 16 1.21 12.04 2.99
CA TYR A 16 2.20 12.69 3.86
C TYR A 16 3.22 11.67 4.41
N ARG A 17 2.76 10.52 4.89
CA ARG A 17 3.62 9.46 5.43
C ARG A 17 4.47 8.78 4.35
N LEU A 18 3.93 8.60 3.14
CA LEU A 18 4.68 8.07 1.99
C LEU A 18 5.85 9.00 1.60
N LEU A 19 5.62 10.31 1.61
CA LEU A 19 6.60 11.31 1.17
C LEU A 19 7.64 11.65 2.25
N LEU A 20 7.23 11.83 3.50
CA LEU A 20 8.11 12.26 4.61
C LEU A 20 8.58 11.10 5.51
N GLY A 21 8.25 9.84 5.17
CA GLY A 21 8.65 8.67 5.96
C GLY A 21 10.18 8.60 6.13
N PRO A 22 10.70 8.61 7.38
CA PRO A 22 12.14 8.67 7.66
C PRO A 22 12.86 7.34 7.38
N SER A 23 12.14 6.22 7.38
CA SER A 23 12.70 4.90 7.04
C SER A 23 12.11 4.35 5.74
N HIS A 24 12.91 3.54 5.05
CA HIS A 24 12.47 2.83 3.84
C HIS A 24 11.25 1.93 4.10
N SER A 25 11.13 1.33 5.29
CA SER A 25 9.94 0.56 5.68
C SER A 25 8.72 1.44 5.96
N ASP A 26 8.90 2.65 6.52
CA ASP A 26 7.77 3.55 6.82
C ASP A 26 7.09 4.06 5.54
N ARG A 27 7.88 4.30 4.48
CA ARG A 27 7.35 4.63 3.14
C ARG A 27 6.54 3.48 2.55
N LEU A 28 6.95 2.24 2.76
CA LEU A 28 6.20 1.07 2.28
C LEU A 28 4.84 0.95 2.98
N VAL A 29 4.81 1.17 4.29
CA VAL A 29 3.55 1.20 5.06
C VAL A 29 2.64 2.34 4.56
N GLY A 30 3.21 3.50 4.21
CA GLY A 30 2.46 4.59 3.56
C GLY A 30 1.85 4.19 2.21
N MET A 31 2.60 3.49 1.36
CA MET A 31 2.12 3.00 0.07
C MET A 31 0.99 1.97 0.22
N ASP A 32 1.14 1.00 1.14
CA ASP A 32 0.12 -0.02 1.43
C ASP A 32 -1.18 0.61 1.94
N LEU A 33 -1.06 1.62 2.82
CA LEU A 33 -2.20 2.39 3.31
C LEU A 33 -2.92 3.13 2.17
N LEU A 34 -2.21 3.67 1.17
CA LEU A 34 -2.83 4.30 0.01
C LEU A 34 -3.60 3.31 -0.86
N PHE A 35 -3.08 2.09 -1.06
CA PHE A 35 -3.81 1.02 -1.73
C PHE A 35 -5.09 0.66 -0.97
N ALA A 36 -5.01 0.48 0.36
CA ALA A 36 -6.16 0.21 1.20
C ALA A 36 -7.25 1.29 1.07
N ILE A 37 -6.85 2.57 1.04
CA ILE A 37 -7.79 3.69 0.87
C ILE A 37 -8.39 3.71 -0.54
N ALA A 38 -7.60 3.42 -1.58
CA ALA A 38 -8.10 3.31 -2.95
C ALA A 38 -9.14 2.19 -3.09
N ILE A 39 -8.95 1.06 -2.40
CA ILE A 39 -9.92 -0.04 -2.31
C ILE A 39 -11.21 0.45 -1.66
N VAL A 40 -11.13 1.16 -0.53
CA VAL A 40 -12.31 1.74 0.15
C VAL A 40 -13.06 2.71 -0.78
N PHE A 41 -12.37 3.54 -1.55
CA PHE A 41 -13.00 4.40 -2.56
C PHE A 41 -13.71 3.60 -3.64
N CYS A 42 -13.11 2.51 -4.12
CA CYS A 42 -13.73 1.63 -5.10
C CYS A 42 -15.00 0.95 -4.54
N LEU A 43 -14.95 0.48 -3.29
CA LEU A 43 -16.13 -0.10 -2.62
C LEU A 43 -17.26 0.92 -2.44
N LEU A 44 -16.92 2.14 -2.03
CA LEU A 44 -17.89 3.23 -1.92
C LEU A 44 -18.47 3.59 -3.29
N ALA A 45 -17.65 3.64 -4.34
CA ALA A 45 -18.11 3.88 -5.71
C ALA A 45 -19.04 2.75 -6.20
N ALA A 46 -18.71 1.48 -5.91
CA ALA A 46 -19.56 0.33 -6.20
C ALA A 46 -20.93 0.46 -5.54
N TRP A 47 -20.93 0.84 -4.26
CA TRP A 47 -22.16 0.98 -3.48
C TRP A 47 -23.05 2.12 -3.99
N VAL A 48 -22.48 3.28 -4.31
CA VAL A 48 -23.24 4.45 -4.79
C VAL A 48 -23.74 4.26 -6.22
N SER A 49 -22.92 3.66 -7.09
CA SER A 49 -23.25 3.51 -8.51
C SER A 49 -24.03 2.23 -8.85
N GLY A 50 -24.04 1.25 -7.95
CA GLY A 50 -24.62 -0.09 -8.17
C GLY A 50 -23.86 -0.95 -9.19
N ARG A 51 -22.67 -0.53 -9.64
CA ARG A 51 -21.89 -1.26 -10.66
C ARG A 51 -20.83 -2.14 -10.01
N SER A 52 -20.82 -3.43 -10.37
CA SER A 52 -19.82 -4.40 -9.89
C SER A 52 -18.41 -4.16 -10.43
N LEU A 53 -18.25 -3.42 -11.54
CA LEU A 53 -16.95 -3.12 -12.15
C LEU A 53 -15.96 -2.49 -11.14
N TYR A 54 -16.45 -1.69 -10.20
CA TYR A 54 -15.61 -1.11 -9.15
C TYR A 54 -15.07 -2.16 -8.16
N LEU A 55 -15.77 -3.29 -7.97
CA LEU A 55 -15.28 -4.41 -7.16
C LEU A 55 -14.11 -5.12 -7.85
N ASP A 56 -14.15 -5.28 -9.17
CA ASP A 56 -13.04 -5.89 -9.93
C ASP A 56 -11.77 -5.03 -9.81
N VAL A 57 -11.91 -3.71 -9.91
CA VAL A 57 -10.82 -2.75 -9.68
C VAL A 57 -10.31 -2.82 -8.24
N ALA A 58 -11.20 -2.93 -7.26
CA ALA A 58 -10.84 -3.05 -5.85
C ALA A 58 -9.99 -4.32 -5.59
N ILE A 59 -10.39 -5.46 -6.16
CA ILE A 59 -9.66 -6.72 -6.04
C ILE A 59 -8.29 -6.61 -6.73
N GLY A 60 -8.23 -6.01 -7.93
CA GLY A 60 -6.98 -5.76 -8.63
C GLY A 60 -6.00 -4.90 -7.82
N LEU A 61 -6.50 -3.83 -7.20
CA LEU A 61 -5.70 -2.96 -6.31
C LEU A 61 -5.21 -3.70 -5.06
N ALA A 62 -6.05 -4.55 -4.46
CA ALA A 62 -5.67 -5.35 -3.29
C ALA A 62 -4.51 -6.31 -3.61
N LEU A 63 -4.59 -7.01 -4.73
CA LEU A 63 -3.54 -7.92 -5.17
C LEU A 63 -2.25 -7.16 -5.53
N ALA A 64 -2.37 -6.02 -6.23
CA ALA A 64 -1.23 -5.18 -6.59
C ALA A 64 -0.50 -4.64 -5.35
N GLY A 65 -1.24 -4.09 -4.37
CA GLY A 65 -0.68 -3.59 -3.11
C GLY A 65 0.04 -4.69 -2.34
N PHE A 66 -0.57 -5.87 -2.23
CA PHE A 66 0.04 -7.02 -1.56
C PHE A 66 1.35 -7.48 -2.24
N VAL A 67 1.36 -7.58 -3.58
CA VAL A 67 2.56 -7.96 -4.34
C VAL A 67 3.66 -6.92 -4.16
N ALA A 68 3.34 -5.63 -4.15
CA ALA A 68 4.31 -4.56 -3.92
C ALA A 68 4.99 -4.69 -2.55
N THR A 69 4.21 -4.94 -1.49
CA THR A 69 4.72 -5.17 -0.13
C THR A 69 5.60 -6.42 -0.04
N LEU A 70 5.18 -7.54 -0.64
CA LEU A 70 5.99 -8.77 -0.70
C LEU A 70 7.30 -8.60 -1.49
N SER A 71 7.25 -7.83 -2.57
CA SER A 71 8.43 -7.57 -3.41
C SER A 71 9.47 -6.78 -2.65
N TRP A 72 9.02 -5.79 -1.87
CA TRP A 72 9.90 -5.02 -1.00
C TRP A 72 10.50 -5.84 0.14
N ALA A 73 9.68 -6.67 0.82
CA ALA A 73 10.17 -7.58 1.85
C ALA A 73 11.27 -8.50 1.30
N ARG A 74 11.10 -9.01 0.07
CA ARG A 74 12.11 -9.81 -0.62
C ARG A 74 13.37 -9.02 -0.97
N LEU A 75 13.25 -7.75 -1.36
CA LEU A 75 14.39 -6.87 -1.63
C LEU A 75 15.23 -6.66 -0.36
N ILE A 76 14.58 -6.36 0.78
CA ILE A 76 15.27 -6.19 2.06
C ILE A 76 15.98 -7.47 2.50
N GLN A 77 15.31 -8.63 2.41
CA GLN A 77 15.93 -9.91 2.78
C GLN A 77 17.16 -10.23 1.92
N ARG A 78 17.11 -9.93 0.62
CA ARG A 78 18.25 -10.10 -0.28
C ARG A 78 19.40 -9.17 0.10
N ALA A 79 19.11 -7.89 0.37
CA ALA A 79 20.11 -6.92 0.79
C ALA A 79 20.82 -7.34 2.10
N ALA A 80 20.08 -7.91 3.06
CA ALA A 80 20.64 -8.40 4.31
C ALA A 80 21.56 -9.63 4.13
N LYS A 81 21.27 -10.50 3.15
CA LYS A 81 22.05 -11.72 2.89
C LYS A 81 23.45 -11.44 2.32
N THR A 82 23.62 -10.32 1.62
CA THR A 82 24.89 -9.89 1.00
C THR A 82 25.95 -9.40 2.01
N THR A 83 25.57 -9.12 3.26
CA THR A 83 26.48 -8.52 4.27
C THR A 83 27.15 -9.55 5.18
N HIS A 84 26.83 -10.84 5.05
CA HIS A 84 27.47 -11.92 5.80
C HIS A 84 28.27 -12.81 4.84
N ASP A 85 29.47 -12.35 4.49
CA ASP A 85 30.52 -13.19 3.94
C ASP A 85 31.49 -13.55 5.08
N PRO A 86 31.42 -14.77 5.65
CA PRO A 86 32.34 -15.23 6.67
C PRO A 86 33.54 -15.91 5.99
N GLU A 87 34.37 -15.18 5.24
CA GLU A 87 35.68 -15.69 4.83
C GLU A 87 36.78 -14.64 5.02
N THR A 88 37.38 -14.68 6.20
CA THR A 88 38.85 -14.66 6.31
C THR A 88 39.26 -15.94 7.05
N PRO A 89 39.83 -16.94 6.37
CA PRO A 89 40.55 -18.03 7.04
C PRO A 89 41.80 -17.52 7.78
#